data_AF-A0A319BPE2-F1
#
_entry.id   AF-A0A319BPE2-F1
#
_cell.length_a   1.000
_cell.length_b   1.000
_cell.length_c   1.000
_cell.angle_alpha   90.00
_cell.angle_beta   90.00
_cell.angle_gamma   90.00
#
_symmetry.space_group_name_H-M   'P 1'
#
loop_
_entity.id
_entity.type
_entity.pdbx_description
1 polymer ?
#
loop_
_entity_poly.entity_id
_entity_poly.type
_entity_poly.pdbx_seq_one_letter_code
_entity_poly.pdbx_strand_id
1 'polypeptide(L)'
;MAKQNPQAKALMEALAAQQQQPGNNPNSLELEDEVLVLFTSEHHHYVTPKFYTETKPATGKVVPTWNYAAAQAYGKIRVYCDSKSEETGTFLQKAVEDLTKQSEGSIMGYTGTEGRPAPWSVSDAPVPYVEILKKNIIGIEIRIERLQGKFKMSQEMGKGDREGVVSGFEALETDVGKGVAQMVRERGEMKDAQK
;
A
#
# COMPACT_ATOMS: atom_id res chain seq x y z
N MET A 1 12.47 -15.93 -9.74
CA MET A 1 13.21 -14.65 -9.84
C MET A 1 12.28 -13.53 -10.32
N ALA A 2 12.49 -12.26 -9.94
CA ALA A 2 11.48 -11.20 -10.16
C ALA A 2 11.17 -10.93 -11.65
N LYS A 3 12.15 -10.99 -12.56
CA LYS A 3 11.88 -10.94 -14.02
C LYS A 3 11.03 -12.10 -14.56
N GLN A 4 10.95 -13.21 -13.84
CA GLN A 4 10.10 -14.35 -14.22
C GLN A 4 8.65 -14.19 -13.73
N ASN A 5 8.38 -13.21 -12.86
CA ASN A 5 7.04 -12.90 -12.38
C ASN A 5 6.13 -12.52 -13.56
N PRO A 6 4.92 -13.09 -13.68
CA PRO A 6 4.01 -12.78 -14.79
C PRO A 6 3.68 -11.28 -14.96
N GLN A 7 3.56 -10.55 -13.86
CA GLN A 7 3.28 -9.11 -13.88
C GLN A 7 4.50 -8.31 -14.35
N ALA A 8 5.70 -8.70 -13.92
CA ALA A 8 6.94 -8.10 -14.43
C ALA A 8 7.09 -8.33 -15.93
N LYS A 9 6.77 -9.53 -16.42
CA LYS A 9 6.77 -9.83 -17.87
C LYS A 9 5.78 -8.97 -18.63
N ALA A 10 4.54 -8.86 -18.13
CA ALA A 10 3.52 -8.02 -18.76
C ALA A 10 3.97 -6.56 -18.89
N LEU A 11 4.61 -5.99 -17.86
CA LEU A 11 5.15 -4.63 -17.92
C LEU A 11 6.30 -4.49 -18.93
N MET A 12 7.23 -5.46 -18.97
CA MET A 12 8.34 -5.45 -19.93
C MET A 12 7.85 -5.61 -21.37
N GLU A 13 6.86 -6.48 -21.60
CA GLU A 13 6.25 -6.70 -22.91
C GLU A 13 5.46 -5.47 -23.37
N ALA A 14 4.69 -4.84 -22.48
CA ALA A 14 3.99 -3.59 -22.76
C ALA A 14 4.97 -2.47 -23.16
N LEU A 15 6.08 -2.33 -22.41
CA LEU A 15 7.10 -1.34 -22.74
C LEU A 15 7.75 -1.61 -24.09
N ALA A 16 8.16 -2.86 -24.35
CA ALA A 16 8.77 -3.25 -25.62
C ALA A 16 7.83 -3.04 -26.81
N ALA A 17 6.54 -3.34 -26.64
CA ALA A 17 5.54 -3.10 -27.67
C ALA A 17 5.38 -1.59 -27.96
N GLN A 18 5.32 -0.76 -26.91
CA GLN A 18 5.21 0.70 -27.05
C GLN A 18 6.42 1.31 -27.76
N GLN A 19 7.63 0.85 -27.45
CA GLN A 19 8.88 1.32 -28.08
C GLN A 19 8.99 0.97 -29.56
N GLN A 20 8.29 -0.08 -30.02
CA GLN A 20 8.29 -0.51 -31.43
C GLN A 20 7.21 0.21 -32.27
N GLN A 21 6.29 0.95 -31.65
CA GLN A 21 5.22 1.64 -32.38
C GLN A 21 5.74 2.85 -33.17
N PRO A 22 5.29 3.06 -34.43
CA PRO A 22 5.67 4.23 -35.22
C PRO A 22 5.26 5.53 -34.54
N GLY A 23 6.21 6.44 -34.33
CA GLY A 23 5.97 7.75 -33.71
C GLY A 23 6.29 7.81 -32.20
N ASN A 24 6.53 6.66 -31.56
CA ASN A 24 6.94 6.61 -30.16
C ASN A 24 8.46 6.74 -30.00
N ASN A 25 8.89 7.26 -28.85
CA ASN A 25 10.30 7.33 -28.49
C ASN A 25 10.80 5.92 -28.11
N PRO A 26 11.75 5.31 -28.85
CA PRO A 26 12.25 3.96 -28.57
C PRO A 26 13.01 3.86 -27.25
N ASN A 27 13.43 4.99 -26.68
CA ASN A 27 14.12 5.04 -25.38
C ASN A 27 13.17 5.42 -24.23
N SER A 28 11.85 5.56 -24.47
CA SER A 28 10.90 5.84 -23.39
C SER A 28 10.86 4.68 -22.41
N LEU A 29 10.90 4.98 -21.11
CA LEU A 29 10.66 4.02 -20.03
C LEU A 29 9.25 4.15 -19.44
N GLU A 30 8.53 5.23 -19.77
CA GLU A 30 7.20 5.55 -19.25
C GLU A 30 6.12 4.91 -20.13
N LEU A 31 5.20 4.18 -19.50
CA LEU A 31 4.03 3.64 -20.18
C LEU A 31 2.91 4.70 -20.30
N GLU A 32 2.16 4.63 -21.39
CA GLU A 32 1.07 5.58 -21.66
C GLU A 32 -0.12 5.43 -20.72
N ASP A 33 -0.41 4.22 -20.24
CA ASP A 33 -1.58 3.96 -19.37
C ASP A 33 -1.37 4.47 -17.94
N GLU A 34 -2.46 4.93 -17.31
CA GLU A 34 -2.48 5.24 -15.86
C GLU A 34 -2.47 3.93 -15.05
N VAL A 35 -1.69 3.90 -13.98
CA VAL A 35 -1.69 2.79 -13.01
C VAL A 35 -2.34 3.22 -11.69
N LEU A 36 -2.87 2.23 -10.96
CA LEU A 36 -3.40 2.38 -9.60
C LEU A 36 -2.59 1.53 -8.62
N VAL A 37 -2.07 2.16 -7.57
CA VAL A 37 -1.56 1.49 -6.37
C VAL A 37 -2.61 1.57 -5.27
N LEU A 38 -3.08 0.42 -4.80
CA LEU A 38 -4.09 0.33 -3.75
C LEU A 38 -3.44 -0.09 -2.42
N PHE A 39 -3.54 0.77 -1.42
CA PHE A 39 -3.18 0.46 -0.04
C PHE A 39 -4.46 0.24 0.77
N THR A 40 -4.63 -0.97 1.31
CA THR A 40 -5.75 -1.32 2.17
C THR A 40 -5.32 -1.34 3.62
N SER A 41 -6.12 -0.73 4.51
CA SER A 41 -5.88 -0.87 5.95
C SER A 41 -6.03 -2.33 6.36
N GLU A 42 -5.15 -2.80 7.25
CA GLU A 42 -5.27 -4.11 7.93
C GLU A 42 -6.48 -4.20 8.87
N HIS A 43 -7.06 -3.05 9.25
CA HIS A 43 -8.20 -2.98 10.16
C HIS A 43 -9.51 -2.83 9.35
N HIS A 44 -10.01 -3.94 8.83
CA HIS A 44 -11.30 -4.02 8.15
C HIS A 44 -12.11 -5.21 8.68
N HIS A 45 -13.43 -5.07 8.76
CA HIS A 45 -14.26 -6.16 9.27
C HIS A 45 -15.72 -6.09 8.81
N TYR A 46 -16.36 -7.24 8.74
CA TYR A 46 -17.81 -7.36 8.64
C TYR A 46 -18.51 -6.75 9.87
N VAL A 47 -19.49 -5.88 9.65
CA VAL A 47 -20.33 -5.29 10.70
C VAL A 47 -21.64 -6.04 10.73
N THR A 48 -21.90 -6.74 11.84
CA THR A 48 -23.18 -7.42 12.05
C THR A 48 -24.27 -6.40 12.43
N PRO A 49 -25.51 -6.55 11.94
CA PRO A 49 -26.61 -5.71 12.37
C PRO A 49 -26.91 -5.78 13.88
N LYS A 50 -26.40 -6.81 14.57
CA LYS A 50 -26.51 -6.93 16.04
C LYS A 50 -25.82 -5.79 16.79
N PHE A 51 -24.88 -5.09 16.16
CA PHE A 51 -24.17 -3.96 16.77
C PHE A 51 -24.97 -2.65 16.73
N TYR A 52 -26.04 -2.57 15.93
CA TYR A 52 -26.90 -1.38 15.88
C TYR A 52 -27.90 -1.42 17.02
N THR A 53 -27.55 -0.79 18.14
CA THR A 53 -28.29 -0.84 19.40
C THR A 53 -29.50 0.08 19.45
N GLU A 54 -29.60 1.08 18.55
CA GLU A 54 -30.73 2.00 18.47
C GLU A 54 -31.68 1.61 17.33
N THR A 55 -31.17 1.57 16.08
CA THR A 55 -32.06 1.43 14.91
C THR A 55 -32.68 0.04 14.82
N LYS A 56 -31.94 -1.01 15.22
CA LYS A 56 -32.44 -2.39 15.15
C LYS A 56 -33.65 -2.64 16.05
N PRO A 57 -33.62 -2.36 17.37
CA PRO A 57 -34.80 -2.55 18.21
C PRO A 57 -35.93 -1.57 17.87
N ALA A 58 -35.62 -0.36 17.40
CA ALA A 58 -36.64 0.65 17.09
C ALA A 58 -37.42 0.35 15.81
N THR A 59 -36.74 -0.09 14.74
CA THR A 59 -37.37 -0.24 13.41
C THR A 59 -37.10 -1.57 12.73
N GLY A 60 -36.05 -2.29 13.12
CA GLY A 60 -35.55 -3.49 12.43
C GLY A 60 -34.95 -3.22 11.05
N LYS A 61 -34.94 -1.98 10.55
CA LYS A 61 -34.48 -1.62 9.20
C LYS A 61 -32.97 -1.45 9.14
N VAL A 62 -32.26 -2.53 9.40
CA VAL A 62 -30.79 -2.59 9.38
C VAL A 62 -30.30 -3.74 8.51
N VAL A 63 -29.15 -3.55 7.87
CA VAL A 63 -28.52 -4.55 6.99
C VAL A 63 -27.05 -4.71 7.34
N PRO A 64 -26.45 -5.88 7.11
CA PRO A 64 -25.03 -6.07 7.34
C PRO A 64 -24.19 -5.24 6.36
N THR A 65 -22.96 -4.92 6.74
CA THR A 65 -22.03 -4.22 5.86
C THR A 65 -20.57 -4.56 6.17
N TRP A 66 -19.62 -3.95 5.47
CA TRP A 66 -18.20 -4.01 5.78
C TRP A 66 -17.68 -2.62 6.13
N ASN A 67 -16.91 -2.55 7.21
CA ASN A 67 -16.08 -1.41 7.53
C ASN A 67 -14.68 -1.61 6.94
N TYR A 68 -14.18 -0.63 6.18
CA TYR A 68 -12.85 -0.68 5.56
C TYR A 68 -12.31 0.73 5.28
N ALA A 69 -10.99 0.84 5.20
CA ALA A 69 -10.27 2.03 4.79
C ALA A 69 -9.28 1.69 3.68
N ALA A 70 -9.18 2.56 2.67
CA ALA A 70 -8.25 2.40 1.56
C ALA A 70 -7.71 3.74 1.07
N ALA A 71 -6.45 3.75 0.65
CA ALA A 71 -5.81 4.82 -0.09
C ALA A 71 -5.45 4.32 -1.50
N GLN A 72 -5.76 5.14 -2.49
CA GLN A 72 -5.57 4.86 -3.91
C GLN A 72 -4.64 5.94 -4.48
N ALA A 73 -3.49 5.51 -5.01
CA ALA A 73 -2.56 6.39 -5.70
C ALA A 73 -2.59 6.09 -7.19
N TYR A 74 -2.95 7.09 -7.98
CA TYR A 74 -3.02 7.03 -9.43
C TYR A 74 -1.86 7.81 -10.03
N GLY A 75 -1.31 7.31 -11.14
CA GLY A 75 -0.20 7.98 -11.79
C GLY A 75 0.37 7.27 -13.01
N LYS A 76 1.53 7.73 -13.46
CA LYS A 76 2.27 7.16 -14.59
C LYS A 76 3.41 6.29 -14.11
N ILE A 77 3.59 5.15 -14.77
CA ILE A 77 4.62 4.16 -14.42
C ILE A 77 5.80 4.24 -15.38
N ARG A 78 7.01 4.19 -14.82
CA ARG A 78 8.26 3.94 -15.54
C ARG A 78 8.82 2.59 -15.16
N VAL A 79 9.29 1.85 -16.17
CA VAL A 79 9.78 0.48 -16.01
C VAL A 79 11.25 0.39 -16.41
N TYR A 80 12.10 0.10 -15.42
CA TYR A 80 13.55 -0.06 -15.57
C TYR A 80 13.89 -1.54 -15.67
N CYS A 81 13.99 -2.08 -16.89
CA CYS A 81 14.17 -3.52 -17.10
C CYS A 81 15.42 -3.94 -17.89
N ASP A 82 16.05 -3.01 -18.62
CA ASP A 82 17.27 -3.31 -19.36
C ASP A 82 18.47 -3.37 -18.42
N SER A 83 18.94 -4.59 -18.15
CA SER A 83 20.11 -4.82 -17.29
C SER A 83 21.43 -4.31 -17.86
N LYS A 84 21.46 -3.89 -19.13
CA LYS A 84 22.64 -3.28 -19.76
C LYS A 84 22.61 -1.75 -19.68
N SER A 85 21.47 -1.15 -19.34
CA SER A 85 21.30 0.28 -19.20
C SER A 85 21.90 0.78 -17.88
N GLU A 86 22.76 1.80 -17.97
CA GLU A 86 23.35 2.48 -16.80
C GLU A 86 22.26 3.16 -15.95
N GLU A 87 21.24 3.74 -16.57
CA GLU A 87 20.11 4.36 -15.88
C GLU A 87 19.34 3.33 -15.05
N THR A 88 19.07 2.15 -15.64
CA THR A 88 18.44 1.03 -14.91
C THR A 88 19.32 0.54 -13.77
N GLY A 89 20.63 0.38 -13.99
CA GLY A 89 21.56 -0.05 -12.96
C GLY A 89 21.63 0.92 -11.78
N THR A 90 21.67 2.23 -12.06
CA THR A 90 21.71 3.31 -11.06
C THR A 90 20.40 3.37 -10.27
N PHE A 91 19.26 3.32 -10.95
CA PHE A 91 17.95 3.30 -10.32
C PHE A 91 17.81 2.10 -9.36
N LEU A 92 18.15 0.90 -9.85
CA LEU A 92 18.06 -0.32 -9.05
C LEU A 92 18.98 -0.31 -7.84
N GLN A 93 20.21 0.20 -7.99
CA GLN A 93 21.14 0.34 -6.85
C GLN A 93 20.53 1.20 -5.76
N LYS A 94 20.06 2.40 -6.13
CA LYS A 94 19.45 3.33 -5.19
C LYS A 94 18.20 2.74 -4.52
N ALA A 95 17.31 2.12 -5.29
CA ALA A 95 16.07 1.54 -4.76
C ALA A 95 16.35 0.43 -3.75
N VAL A 96 17.35 -0.42 -4.00
CA VAL A 96 17.75 -1.50 -3.08
C VAL A 96 18.40 -0.92 -1.82
N GLU A 97 19.26 0.09 -1.94
CA GLU A 97 19.86 0.77 -0.79
C GLU A 97 18.83 1.46 0.10
N ASP A 98 17.89 2.21 -0.50
CA ASP A 98 16.84 2.91 0.23
C ASP A 98 15.92 1.91 0.97
N LEU A 99 15.51 0.83 0.29
CA LEU A 99 14.69 -0.22 0.90
C LEU A 99 15.44 -0.95 2.02
N THR A 100 16.74 -1.21 1.84
CA THR A 100 17.59 -1.82 2.87
C THR A 100 17.66 -0.93 4.10
N LYS A 101 17.96 0.37 3.91
CA LYS A 101 18.04 1.33 5.01
C LYS A 101 16.71 1.45 5.77
N GLN A 102 15.59 1.50 5.06
CA GLN A 102 14.27 1.52 5.68
C GLN A 102 14.00 0.24 6.48
N SER A 103 14.32 -0.91 5.91
CA SER A 103 14.03 -2.21 6.54
C SER A 103 14.90 -2.43 7.77
N GLU A 104 16.21 -2.25 7.64
CA GLU A 104 17.16 -2.43 8.75
C GLU A 104 16.92 -1.40 9.87
N GLY A 105 16.66 -0.14 9.50
CA GLY A 105 16.45 0.93 10.47
C GLY A 105 15.05 0.95 11.09
N SER A 106 14.01 1.11 10.27
CA SER A 106 12.65 1.38 10.74
C SER A 106 11.87 0.11 11.11
N ILE A 107 12.12 -1.01 10.43
CA ILE A 107 11.40 -2.28 10.67
C ILE A 107 12.15 -3.13 11.69
N MET A 108 13.43 -3.40 11.44
CA MET A 108 14.26 -4.24 12.31
C MET A 108 14.78 -3.47 13.53
N GLY A 109 14.86 -2.14 13.44
CA GLY A 109 15.31 -1.31 14.56
C GLY A 109 16.80 -1.41 14.82
N TYR A 110 17.62 -1.74 13.82
CA TYR A 110 19.07 -1.82 13.93
C TYR A 110 19.69 -0.44 13.77
N THR A 111 20.27 0.05 14.85
CA THR A 111 20.81 1.43 14.94
C THR A 111 22.31 1.45 15.21
N GLY A 112 22.91 0.33 15.62
CA GLY A 112 24.31 0.27 16.06
C GLY A 112 24.58 1.00 17.39
N THR A 113 23.52 1.43 18.10
CA THR A 113 23.59 2.19 19.34
C THR A 113 22.72 1.54 20.41
N GLU A 114 22.93 1.91 21.68
CA GLU A 114 22.07 1.47 22.80
C GLU A 114 21.93 -0.05 22.93
N GLY A 115 23.01 -0.80 22.62
CA GLY A 115 23.02 -2.26 22.66
C GLY A 115 22.32 -2.94 21.49
N ARG A 116 21.85 -2.18 20.49
CA ARG A 116 21.28 -2.74 19.26
C ARG A 116 22.35 -3.06 18.20
N PRO A 117 22.16 -4.10 17.38
CA PRO A 117 23.04 -4.39 16.25
C PRO A 117 23.14 -3.21 15.28
N ALA A 118 24.28 -3.11 14.60
CA ALA A 118 24.43 -2.19 13.48
C ALA A 118 23.58 -2.67 12.29
N PRO A 119 22.98 -1.75 11.51
CA PRO A 119 22.22 -2.12 10.33
C PRO A 119 23.15 -2.71 9.25
N TRP A 120 22.66 -3.73 8.55
CA TRP A 120 23.34 -4.23 7.37
C TRP A 120 23.21 -3.24 6.20
N SER A 121 24.24 -3.12 5.38
CA SER A 121 24.29 -2.27 4.19
C SER A 121 24.53 -3.09 2.94
N VAL A 122 24.03 -2.62 1.79
CA VAL A 122 24.26 -3.29 0.50
C VAL A 122 25.75 -3.46 0.20
N SER A 123 26.59 -2.53 0.66
CA SER A 123 28.05 -2.58 0.53
C SER A 123 28.73 -3.67 1.37
N ASP A 124 28.03 -4.27 2.33
CA ASP A 124 28.55 -5.42 3.08
C ASP A 124 28.52 -6.71 2.25
N ALA A 125 27.75 -6.74 1.14
CA ALA A 125 27.81 -7.80 0.15
C ALA A 125 28.90 -7.53 -0.92
N PRO A 126 29.53 -8.58 -1.48
CA PRO A 126 30.45 -8.41 -2.60
C PRO A 126 29.78 -7.74 -3.81
N VAL A 127 30.42 -6.69 -4.36
CA VAL A 127 29.88 -5.95 -5.52
C VAL A 127 29.51 -6.87 -6.70
N PRO A 128 30.34 -7.85 -7.12
CA PRO A 128 29.96 -8.74 -8.22
C PRO A 128 28.68 -9.56 -7.93
N TYR A 129 28.44 -9.88 -6.67
CA TYR A 129 27.25 -10.62 -6.25
C TYR A 129 26.00 -9.75 -6.36
N VAL A 130 26.04 -8.50 -5.88
CA VAL A 130 24.95 -7.54 -6.01
C VAL A 130 24.62 -7.28 -7.49
N GLU A 131 25.64 -7.10 -8.34
CA GLU A 131 25.44 -6.89 -9.78
C GLU A 131 24.75 -8.07 -10.47
N ILE A 132 25.08 -9.32 -10.10
CA ILE A 132 24.42 -10.50 -10.64
C ILE A 132 22.94 -10.53 -10.22
N LEU A 133 22.63 -10.22 -8.97
CA LEU A 133 21.25 -10.23 -8.48
C LEU A 133 20.40 -9.11 -9.10
N LYS A 134 20.94 -7.91 -9.27
CA LYS A 134 20.24 -6.79 -9.92
C LYS A 134 19.79 -7.12 -11.34
N LYS A 135 20.55 -7.92 -12.09
CA LYS A 135 20.16 -8.37 -13.45
C LYS A 135 18.84 -9.16 -13.47
N ASN A 136 18.44 -9.74 -12.34
CA ASN A 136 17.28 -10.61 -12.19
C ASN A 136 16.01 -9.89 -11.67
N ILE A 137 16.09 -8.58 -11.43
CA ILE A 137 14.96 -7.74 -11.00
C ILE A 137 14.66 -6.63 -12.02
N ILE A 138 13.51 -5.98 -11.86
CA ILE A 138 13.14 -4.76 -12.58
C ILE A 138 12.89 -3.64 -11.58
N GLY A 139 13.10 -2.40 -12.01
CA GLY A 139 12.74 -1.20 -11.25
C GLY A 139 11.39 -0.68 -11.71
N ILE A 140 10.58 -0.22 -10.75
CA ILE A 140 9.29 0.42 -11.02
C ILE A 140 9.30 1.76 -10.30
N GLU A 141 9.04 2.82 -11.05
CA GLU A 141 8.80 4.16 -10.53
C GLU A 141 7.38 4.57 -10.90
N ILE A 142 6.63 5.14 -9.95
CA ILE A 142 5.28 5.64 -10.20
C ILE A 142 5.26 7.12 -9.82
N ARG A 143 5.11 7.98 -10.82
CA ARG A 143 4.86 9.40 -10.60
C ARG A 143 3.39 9.58 -10.23
N ILE A 144 3.13 9.88 -8.96
CA ILE A 144 1.78 10.09 -8.44
C ILE A 144 1.19 11.37 -9.02
N GLU A 145 0.00 11.28 -9.60
CA GLU A 145 -0.75 12.39 -10.18
C GLU A 145 -2.02 12.70 -9.38
N ARG A 146 -2.58 11.68 -8.72
CA ARG A 146 -3.80 11.83 -7.92
C ARG A 146 -3.84 10.84 -6.77
N LEU A 147 -4.28 11.33 -5.60
CA LEU A 147 -4.54 10.53 -4.41
C LEU A 147 -6.03 10.56 -4.07
N GLN A 148 -6.60 9.41 -3.76
CA GLN A 148 -7.97 9.28 -3.26
C GLN A 148 -8.00 8.39 -2.03
N GLY A 149 -8.83 8.75 -1.07
CA GLY A 149 -9.06 7.98 0.15
C GLY A 149 -10.52 7.58 0.30
N LYS A 150 -10.77 6.39 0.83
CA LYS A 150 -12.11 5.95 1.19
C LYS A 150 -12.11 5.42 2.62
N PHE A 151 -12.99 6.00 3.43
CA PHE A 151 -13.40 5.43 4.71
C PHE A 151 -14.87 5.03 4.62
N LYS A 152 -15.15 3.75 4.88
CA LYS A 152 -16.48 3.25 5.21
C LYS A 152 -16.36 2.68 6.62
N MET A 153 -16.68 3.48 7.62
CA MET A 153 -16.49 3.21 9.05
C MET A 153 -17.75 3.55 9.84
N SER A 154 -18.92 3.21 9.28
CA SER A 154 -20.23 3.47 9.90
C SER A 154 -20.50 4.92 10.32
N GLN A 155 -19.73 5.90 9.80
CA GLN A 155 -19.79 7.30 10.23
C GLN A 155 -21.12 8.00 9.90
N GLU A 156 -21.91 7.43 8.99
CA GLU A 156 -23.25 7.92 8.62
C GLU A 156 -24.36 7.42 9.54
N MET A 157 -24.08 6.48 10.45
CA MET A 157 -25.05 5.99 11.44
C MET A 157 -25.26 7.02 12.56
N GLY A 158 -26.38 6.91 13.26
CA GLY A 158 -26.65 7.68 14.48
C GLY A 158 -25.62 7.42 15.57
N LYS A 159 -25.54 8.32 16.56
CA LYS A 159 -24.52 8.25 17.62
C LYS A 159 -24.56 6.93 18.39
N GLY A 160 -25.73 6.48 18.85
CA GLY A 160 -25.80 5.23 19.64
C GLY A 160 -25.51 3.98 18.82
N ASP A 161 -25.91 3.94 17.54
CA ASP A 161 -25.51 2.85 16.65
C ASP A 161 -23.99 2.83 16.38
N ARG A 162 -23.32 3.99 16.27
CA ARG A 162 -21.86 4.05 16.17
C ARG A 162 -21.20 3.55 17.45
N GLU A 163 -21.70 3.95 18.63
CA GLU A 163 -21.23 3.46 19.92
C GLU A 163 -21.42 1.95 20.05
N GLY A 164 -22.56 1.41 19.61
CA GLY A 164 -22.81 -0.04 19.57
C GLY A 164 -21.84 -0.79 18.66
N VAL A 165 -21.48 -0.22 17.51
CA VAL A 165 -20.42 -0.75 16.63
C VAL A 165 -19.06 -0.74 17.31
N VAL A 166 -18.69 0.35 17.98
CA VAL A 166 -17.43 0.47 18.73
C VAL A 166 -17.35 -0.60 19.83
N SER A 167 -18.36 -0.66 20.71
CA SER A 167 -18.38 -1.64 21.81
C SER A 167 -18.42 -3.08 21.30
N GLY A 168 -19.17 -3.35 20.21
CA GLY A 168 -19.24 -4.66 19.58
C GLY A 168 -17.88 -5.15 19.06
N PHE A 169 -17.07 -4.25 18.49
CA PHE A 169 -15.73 -4.56 18.02
C PHE A 169 -14.69 -4.67 19.15
N GLU A 170 -14.76 -3.81 20.16
CA GLU A 170 -13.89 -3.90 21.35
C GLU A 170 -14.08 -5.23 22.09
N ALA A 171 -15.33 -5.70 22.21
CA ALA A 171 -15.68 -6.97 22.84
C ALA A 171 -15.17 -8.21 22.09
N LEU A 172 -14.69 -8.08 20.84
CA LEU A 172 -14.03 -9.19 20.15
C LEU A 172 -12.63 -9.46 20.70
N GLU A 173 -12.03 -8.50 21.43
CA GLU A 173 -10.70 -8.59 22.02
C GLU A 173 -9.58 -8.94 21.02
N THR A 174 -9.80 -8.65 19.73
CA THR A 174 -8.80 -8.82 18.66
C THR A 174 -8.16 -7.50 18.28
N ASP A 175 -6.94 -7.54 17.74
CA ASP A 175 -6.24 -6.33 17.26
C ASP A 175 -7.00 -5.65 16.12
N VAL A 176 -7.55 -6.44 15.18
CA VAL A 176 -8.42 -5.92 14.11
C VAL A 176 -9.68 -5.26 14.69
N GLY A 177 -10.32 -5.88 15.69
CA GLY A 177 -11.48 -5.31 16.37
C GLY A 177 -11.17 -3.97 17.02
N LYS A 178 -10.09 -3.89 17.80
CA LYS A 178 -9.63 -2.64 18.43
C LYS A 178 -9.34 -1.55 17.39
N GLY A 179 -8.62 -1.90 16.31
CA GLY A 179 -8.29 -0.98 15.24
C GLY A 179 -9.51 -0.45 14.48
N VAL A 180 -10.49 -1.33 14.18
CA VAL A 180 -11.76 -0.89 13.56
C VAL A 180 -12.56 -0.01 14.51
N ALA A 181 -12.67 -0.37 15.79
CA ALA A 181 -13.38 0.43 16.79
C ALA A 181 -12.79 1.84 16.92
N GLN A 182 -11.46 1.95 16.97
CA GLN A 182 -10.77 3.23 16.99
C GLN A 182 -11.10 4.08 15.76
N MET A 183 -11.01 3.52 14.55
CA MET A 183 -11.35 4.27 13.33
C MET A 183 -12.82 4.68 13.27
N VAL A 184 -13.76 3.84 13.73
CA VAL A 184 -15.18 4.20 13.81
C VAL A 184 -15.37 5.42 14.71
N ARG A 185 -14.70 5.45 15.87
CA ARG A 185 -14.73 6.58 16.80
C ARG A 185 -14.19 7.85 16.14
N GLU A 186 -12.96 7.81 15.63
CA GLU A 186 -12.30 8.96 14.97
C GLU A 186 -13.14 9.50 13.80
N ARG A 187 -13.64 8.61 12.92
CA ARG A 187 -14.44 9.02 11.76
C ARG A 187 -15.81 9.55 12.17
N GLY A 188 -16.38 9.05 13.26
CA GLY A 188 -17.63 9.55 13.84
C GLY A 188 -17.48 10.97 14.38
N GLU A 189 -16.44 11.22 15.17
CA GLU A 189 -16.12 12.54 15.73
C GLU A 189 -15.86 13.57 14.63
N MET A 190 -15.07 13.22 13.62
CA MET A 190 -14.83 14.10 12.46
C MET A 190 -16.12 14.44 11.70
N LYS A 191 -17.06 13.48 11.57
CA LYS A 191 -18.34 13.71 10.91
C LYS A 191 -19.23 14.65 11.72
N ASP A 192 -19.22 14.52 13.04
CA ASP A 192 -20.01 15.35 13.94
C ASP A 192 -19.48 16.78 13.97
N ALA A 193 -18.15 16.96 13.93
CA ALA A 193 -17.52 18.28 13.90
C ALA A 193 -17.72 19.07 12.59
N GLN A 194 -18.18 18.41 11.52
CA GLN A 194 -18.48 19.04 10.23
C GLN A 194 -19.92 19.56 10.13
N LYS A 195 -20.76 19.31 11.14
CA LYS A 195 -22.15 19.78 11.21
C LYS A 195 -22.24 21.09 11.99
#